data_AF-A0A0F9A0F3-F1
#
_entry.id   AF-A0A0F9A0F3-F1
#
_cell.length_a   1.000
_cell.length_b   1.000
_cell.length_c   1.000
_cell.angle_alpha   90.00
_cell.angle_beta   90.00
_cell.angle_gamma   90.00
#
_symmetry.space_group_name_H-M   'P 1'
#
loop_
_entity.id
_entity.type
_entity.pdbx_description
1 polymer ?
#
loop_
_entity_poly.entity_id
_entity_poly.type
_entity_poly.pdbx_seq_one_letter_code
_entity_poly.pdbx_strand_id
1 'polypeptide(L)'
;VYEHDGGNDSVNLEDSSQNFKKWGVEVGDLVTNITDGSTMVVTAIATDSNENDQLQGVLSGGTDNNWDNNDEYKVERRHHVRVGDLVRVKVKDPEYTDADYLVVALRYNEPSQRCELRLAKNLTAPGIGDQQTFDELFQMVQDDGRRALQRGGY
;
A
#
# COMPACT_ATOMS: atom_id res chain seq x y z
N VAL A 1 -4.13 8.71 18.51
CA VAL A 1 -4.35 10.10 18.14
C VAL A 1 -3.04 10.79 18.40
N TYR A 2 -2.58 11.55 17.43
CA TYR A 2 -1.31 12.27 17.42
C TYR A 2 -1.58 13.71 17.02
N GLU A 3 -0.61 14.60 17.16
CA GLU A 3 -0.78 16.03 16.98
C GLU A 3 0.22 16.52 15.93
N HIS A 4 -0.27 17.19 14.90
CA HIS A 4 0.56 17.80 13.85
C HIS A 4 1.31 19.00 14.43
N ASP A 5 2.63 19.04 14.23
CA ASP A 5 3.50 20.11 14.72
C ASP A 5 4.16 20.94 13.59
N GLY A 6 3.74 20.69 12.34
CA GLY A 6 4.14 21.45 11.17
C GLY A 6 3.52 22.85 11.10
N GLY A 7 3.71 23.50 9.95
CA GLY A 7 3.13 24.83 9.69
C GLY A 7 1.60 24.81 9.56
N ASN A 8 1.00 26.00 9.69
CA ASN A 8 -0.41 26.24 9.40
C ASN A 8 -0.69 26.30 7.90
N ASP A 9 -1.94 26.07 7.52
CA ASP A 9 -2.41 26.02 6.13
C ASP A 9 -1.58 25.06 5.26
N SER A 10 -1.00 24.02 5.86
CA SER A 10 -0.11 23.08 5.17
C SER A 10 -0.92 22.07 4.36
N VAL A 11 -0.43 21.75 3.16
CA VAL A 11 -1.01 20.66 2.35
C VAL A 11 -0.52 19.29 2.84
N ASN A 12 0.63 19.25 3.50
CA ASN A 12 1.26 18.02 3.97
C ASN A 12 1.13 17.90 5.48
N LEU A 13 0.92 16.67 5.94
CA LEU A 13 1.05 16.35 7.36
C LEU A 13 2.54 16.23 7.69
N GLU A 14 2.98 16.99 8.69
CA GLU A 14 4.33 16.95 9.24
C GLU A 14 4.22 16.84 10.76
N ASP A 15 4.87 15.82 11.31
CA ASP A 15 4.95 15.62 12.75
C ASP A 15 6.38 15.23 13.09
N SER A 16 7.12 16.19 13.63
CA SER A 16 8.54 16.05 13.94
C SER A 16 8.82 15.06 15.06
N SER A 17 7.80 14.74 15.85
CA SER A 17 7.87 13.72 16.89
C SER A 17 7.68 12.29 16.37
N GLN A 18 7.27 12.14 15.09
CA GLN A 18 6.91 10.86 14.51
C GLN A 18 7.80 10.44 13.35
N ASN A 19 7.81 9.12 13.14
CA ASN A 19 8.45 8.48 12.02
C ASN A 19 7.43 7.57 11.35
N PHE A 20 6.74 8.12 10.33
CA PHE A 20 5.66 7.42 9.65
C PHE A 20 6.12 6.12 9.00
N LYS A 21 7.39 6.04 8.55
CA LYS A 21 7.93 4.80 8.03
C LYS A 21 8.08 3.71 9.10
N LYS A 22 8.62 4.03 10.29
CA LYS A 22 8.74 3.08 11.41
C LYS A 22 7.37 2.62 11.90
N TRP A 23 6.32 3.44 11.74
CA TRP A 23 4.94 3.06 11.99
C TRP A 23 4.34 2.11 10.94
N GLY A 24 5.04 1.93 9.82
CA GLY A 24 4.58 1.15 8.69
C GLY A 24 3.47 1.84 7.90
N VAL A 25 3.46 3.17 7.88
CA VAL A 25 2.59 3.95 6.99
C VAL A 25 3.07 3.79 5.56
N GLU A 26 2.14 3.60 4.64
CA GLU A 26 2.40 3.38 3.23
C GLU A 26 1.47 4.22 2.35
N VAL A 27 1.87 4.43 1.10
CA VAL A 27 1.00 5.05 0.09
C VAL A 27 -0.30 4.23 -0.02
N GLY A 28 -1.43 4.92 0.00
CA GLY A 28 -2.79 4.35 0.03
C GLY A 28 -3.44 4.36 1.41
N ASP A 29 -2.67 4.50 2.49
CA ASP A 29 -3.22 4.61 3.85
C ASP A 29 -4.13 5.84 3.99
N LEU A 30 -5.09 5.75 4.91
CA LEU A 30 -6.01 6.85 5.20
C LEU A 30 -5.52 7.62 6.42
N VAL A 31 -5.47 8.93 6.31
CA VAL A 31 -5.25 9.84 7.42
C VAL A 31 -6.52 10.65 7.63
N THR A 32 -6.94 10.79 8.88
CA THR A 32 -8.07 11.63 9.29
C THR A 32 -7.54 12.77 10.15
N ASN A 33 -7.84 14.00 9.76
CA ASN A 33 -7.77 15.16 10.65
C ASN A 33 -9.03 15.14 11.52
N ILE A 34 -8.84 14.90 12.82
CA ILE A 34 -9.92 14.76 13.79
C ILE A 34 -10.46 16.13 14.17
N THR A 35 -9.63 17.18 14.12
CA THR A 35 -10.02 18.55 14.48
C THR A 35 -11.20 19.04 13.64
N ASP A 36 -11.14 18.84 12.32
CA ASP A 36 -12.10 19.38 11.35
C ASP A 36 -12.91 18.30 10.60
N GLY A 37 -12.59 17.01 10.84
CA GLY A 37 -13.22 15.86 10.21
C GLY A 37 -12.79 15.59 8.76
N SER A 38 -11.79 16.29 8.24
CA SER A 38 -11.25 16.07 6.90
C SER A 38 -10.43 14.78 6.82
N THR A 39 -10.31 14.23 5.61
CA THR A 39 -9.55 13.00 5.37
C THR A 39 -8.69 13.09 4.13
N MET A 40 -7.52 12.47 4.17
CA MET A 40 -6.62 12.32 3.02
C MET A 40 -6.17 10.88 2.84
N VAL A 41 -5.98 10.49 1.60
CA VAL A 41 -5.24 9.27 1.26
C VAL A 41 -3.78 9.65 1.02
N VAL A 42 -2.85 8.91 1.64
CA VAL A 42 -1.42 9.12 1.45
C VAL A 42 -1.06 8.80 0.00
N THR A 43 -0.57 9.78 -0.76
CA THR A 43 -0.14 9.61 -2.16
C THR A 43 1.37 9.50 -2.31
N ALA A 44 2.11 10.09 -1.37
CA ALA A 44 3.57 9.98 -1.28
C ALA A 44 4.02 10.19 0.16
N ILE A 45 5.23 9.71 0.45
CA ILE A 45 5.95 9.96 1.71
C ILE A 45 7.27 10.60 1.33
N ALA A 46 7.52 11.83 1.80
CA ALA A 46 8.60 12.67 1.29
C ALA A 46 10.01 12.08 1.53
N THR A 47 10.20 11.45 2.69
CA THR A 47 11.40 10.68 3.02
C THR A 47 10.99 9.30 3.52
N ASP A 48 11.83 8.31 3.29
CA ASP A 48 11.52 6.89 3.52
C ASP A 48 12.31 6.29 4.69
N SER A 49 13.02 7.13 5.44
CA SER A 49 14.04 6.67 6.38
C SER A 49 14.29 7.61 7.57
N ASN A 50 13.60 8.76 7.67
CA ASN A 50 13.95 9.79 8.64
C ASN A 50 12.82 10.10 9.65
N GLU A 51 13.20 10.66 10.77
CA GLU A 51 12.28 11.41 11.64
C GLU A 51 11.92 12.72 10.91
N ASN A 52 10.67 13.20 11.05
CA ASN A 52 10.09 14.31 10.27
C ASN A 52 9.71 13.94 8.82
N ASP A 53 9.38 12.67 8.55
CA ASP A 53 8.78 12.30 7.28
C ASP A 53 7.48 13.10 7.08
N GLN A 54 7.23 13.58 5.85
CA GLN A 54 5.97 14.25 5.52
C GLN A 54 5.04 13.30 4.76
N LEU A 55 3.79 13.20 5.18
CA LEU A 55 2.76 12.52 4.40
C LEU A 55 2.12 13.53 3.44
N GLN A 56 2.11 13.17 2.16
CA GLN A 56 1.51 13.97 1.10
C GLN A 56 0.16 13.39 0.71
N GLY A 57 -0.78 14.27 0.42
CA GLY A 57 -2.13 13.94 -0.03
C GLY A 57 -2.97 15.20 -0.10
N VAL A 58 -4.26 15.05 -0.38
CA VAL A 58 -5.20 16.17 -0.40
C VAL A 58 -6.28 15.87 0.62
N LEU A 59 -6.42 16.74 1.63
CA LEU A 59 -7.53 16.67 2.57
C LEU A 59 -8.83 17.06 1.87
N SER A 60 -9.90 16.38 2.26
CA SER A 60 -11.25 16.67 1.76
C SER A 60 -12.32 16.24 2.76
N GLY A 61 -13.49 16.87 2.65
CA GLY A 61 -14.70 16.48 3.39
C GLY A 61 -14.87 17.09 4.78
N GLY A 62 -13.88 17.86 5.28
CA GLY A 62 -13.95 18.55 6.57
C GLY A 62 -14.36 20.01 6.45
N THR A 63 -14.44 20.67 7.62
CA THR A 63 -14.73 22.12 7.72
C THR A 63 -13.56 22.99 7.29
N ASP A 64 -12.35 22.52 7.54
CA ASP A 64 -11.11 22.97 6.90
C ASP A 64 -10.50 21.78 6.14
N ASN A 65 -9.68 22.03 5.13
CA ASN A 65 -9.08 20.95 4.32
C ASN A 65 -7.58 21.23 4.07
N ASN A 66 -6.93 21.73 5.11
CA ASN A 66 -5.49 21.91 5.26
C ASN A 66 -5.08 21.30 6.62
N TRP A 67 -3.77 21.28 6.88
CA TRP A 67 -3.22 20.95 8.18
C TRP A 67 -2.81 22.24 8.89
N ASP A 68 -3.31 22.40 10.12
CA ASP A 68 -2.90 23.46 11.03
C ASP A 68 -2.07 22.92 12.20
N ASN A 69 -1.16 23.75 12.71
CA ASN A 69 -0.42 23.41 13.91
C ASN A 69 -1.38 23.08 15.06
N ASN A 70 -1.07 22.00 15.77
CA ASN A 70 -1.88 21.37 16.81
C ASN A 70 -3.15 20.65 16.32
N ASP A 71 -3.26 20.36 15.01
CA ASP A 71 -4.32 19.47 14.54
C ASP A 71 -4.13 18.05 15.07
N GLU A 72 -5.20 17.48 15.61
CA GLU A 72 -5.21 16.09 16.01
C GLU A 72 -5.48 15.19 14.81
N TYR A 73 -4.67 14.15 14.63
CA TYR A 73 -4.84 13.21 13.52
C TYR A 73 -4.77 11.75 13.94
N LYS A 74 -5.25 10.90 13.04
CA LYS A 74 -5.15 9.45 13.13
C LYS A 74 -4.80 8.86 11.77
N VAL A 75 -3.84 7.95 11.77
CA VAL A 75 -3.51 7.13 10.60
C VAL A 75 -4.18 5.77 10.73
N GLU A 76 -4.97 5.42 9.72
CA GLU A 76 -5.57 4.10 9.55
C GLU A 76 -4.82 3.36 8.45
N ARG A 77 -3.94 2.46 8.90
CA ARG A 77 -3.20 1.57 8.00
C ARG A 77 -4.20 0.69 7.27
N ARG A 78 -4.28 0.86 5.96
CA ARG A 78 -5.05 0.00 5.09
C ARG A 78 -4.13 -1.12 4.64
N HIS A 79 -4.48 -2.34 5.04
CA HIS A 79 -3.85 -3.52 4.49
C HIS A 79 -4.26 -3.66 3.02
N HIS A 80 -3.49 -3.02 2.14
CA HIS A 80 -3.59 -3.25 0.71
C HIS A 80 -2.82 -4.51 0.38
N VAL A 81 -3.43 -5.36 -0.44
CA VAL A 81 -2.70 -6.46 -1.07
C VAL A 81 -1.80 -5.85 -2.15
N ARG A 82 -0.52 -6.19 -2.12
CA ARG A 82 0.51 -5.76 -3.08
C ARG A 82 1.04 -6.96 -3.87
N VAL A 83 1.63 -6.67 -5.02
CA VAL A 83 2.45 -7.67 -5.72
C VAL A 83 3.64 -8.03 -4.81
N GLY A 84 3.86 -9.32 -4.59
CA GLY A 84 4.83 -9.85 -3.65
C GLY A 84 4.23 -10.31 -2.31
N ASP A 85 2.99 -9.92 -1.98
CA ASP A 85 2.34 -10.36 -0.75
C ASP A 85 1.98 -11.84 -0.83
N LEU A 86 2.05 -12.52 0.32
CA LEU A 86 1.49 -13.85 0.48
C LEU A 86 0.04 -13.72 0.98
N VAL A 87 -0.88 -14.28 0.22
CA VAL A 87 -2.32 -14.28 0.54
C VAL A 87 -2.83 -15.71 0.70
N ARG A 88 -3.73 -15.92 1.66
CA ARG A 88 -4.43 -17.19 1.83
C ARG A 88 -5.81 -17.10 1.23
N VAL A 89 -6.12 -17.99 0.30
CA VAL A 89 -7.42 -18.02 -0.39
C VAL A 89 -8.34 -19.01 0.33
N LYS A 90 -9.50 -18.52 0.76
CA LYS A 90 -10.60 -19.35 1.27
C LYS A 90 -11.75 -19.34 0.26
N VAL A 91 -12.00 -20.48 -0.37
CA VAL A 91 -13.19 -20.70 -1.20
C VAL A 91 -14.32 -21.11 -0.26
N LYS A 92 -15.49 -20.47 -0.40
CA LYS A 92 -16.63 -20.68 0.52
C LYS A 92 -17.53 -21.85 0.09
N ASP A 93 -17.50 -22.24 -1.18
CA ASP A 93 -18.32 -23.33 -1.71
C ASP A 93 -17.61 -24.04 -2.89
N PRO A 94 -17.10 -25.27 -2.71
CA PRO A 94 -17.00 -25.97 -1.41
C PRO A 94 -16.10 -25.20 -0.43
N GLU A 95 -16.38 -25.30 0.88
CA GLU A 95 -15.54 -24.65 1.89
C GLU A 95 -14.14 -25.28 1.90
N TYR A 96 -13.18 -24.58 1.32
CA TYR A 96 -11.81 -25.03 1.18
C TYR A 96 -10.88 -23.84 1.41
N THR A 97 -10.01 -23.97 2.41
CA THR A 97 -8.90 -23.04 2.59
C THR A 97 -7.69 -23.65 1.90
N ASP A 98 -7.18 -22.98 0.89
CA ASP A 98 -6.01 -23.42 0.16
C ASP A 98 -4.72 -22.90 0.83
N ALA A 99 -3.56 -23.25 0.26
CA ALA A 99 -2.24 -22.81 0.69
C ALA A 99 -2.03 -21.30 0.55
N ASP A 100 -0.85 -20.83 0.97
CA ASP A 100 -0.43 -19.45 0.76
C ASP A 100 -0.02 -19.26 -0.71
N TYR A 101 -0.54 -18.19 -1.34
CA TYR A 101 -0.30 -17.80 -2.72
C TYR A 101 0.53 -16.53 -2.78
N LEU A 102 1.45 -16.44 -3.72
CA LEU A 102 2.15 -15.20 -4.04
C LEU A 102 1.29 -14.35 -4.98
N VAL A 103 1.05 -13.08 -4.62
CA VAL A 103 0.42 -12.12 -5.51
C VAL A 103 1.43 -11.68 -6.56
N VAL A 104 1.20 -12.03 -7.83
CA VAL A 104 2.15 -11.76 -8.92
C VAL A 104 1.73 -10.57 -9.80
N ALA A 105 0.46 -10.19 -9.77
CA ALA A 105 0.00 -8.96 -10.38
C ALA A 105 -1.31 -8.49 -9.75
N LEU A 106 -1.52 -7.18 -9.83
CA LEU A 106 -2.78 -6.53 -9.52
C LEU A 106 -3.24 -5.79 -10.77
N ARG A 107 -4.53 -5.91 -11.09
CA ARG A 107 -5.14 -5.12 -12.15
C ARG A 107 -6.37 -4.44 -11.58
N TYR A 108 -6.32 -3.11 -11.52
CA TYR A 108 -7.47 -2.31 -11.18
C TYR A 108 -8.23 -1.97 -12.46
N ASN A 109 -9.50 -2.36 -12.52
CA ASN A 109 -10.36 -2.10 -13.68
C ASN A 109 -11.33 -0.96 -13.35
N GLU A 110 -10.99 0.25 -13.77
CA GLU A 110 -11.96 1.36 -13.80
C GLU A 110 -12.93 1.21 -14.97
N PRO A 111 -14.21 1.60 -14.83
CA PRO A 111 -14.85 2.24 -13.65
C PRO A 111 -15.40 1.22 -12.63
N SER A 112 -15.20 -0.08 -12.85
CA SER A 112 -15.90 -1.13 -12.10
C SER A 112 -15.51 -1.26 -10.63
N GLN A 113 -14.47 -0.54 -10.17
CA GLN A 113 -13.87 -0.66 -8.84
C GLN A 113 -13.54 -2.11 -8.47
N ARG A 114 -13.30 -2.97 -9.47
CA ARG A 114 -12.88 -4.35 -9.29
C ARG A 114 -11.37 -4.43 -9.37
N CYS A 115 -10.78 -5.07 -8.38
CA CYS A 115 -9.39 -5.48 -8.41
C CYS A 115 -9.31 -6.96 -8.77
N GLU A 116 -8.62 -7.28 -9.85
CA GLU A 116 -8.25 -8.64 -10.19
C GLU A 116 -6.86 -8.94 -9.62
N LEU A 117 -6.79 -9.94 -8.75
CA LEU A 117 -5.53 -10.46 -8.23
C LEU A 117 -5.09 -11.62 -9.10
N ARG A 118 -3.86 -11.57 -9.60
CA ARG A 118 -3.20 -12.75 -10.18
C ARG A 118 -2.35 -13.39 -9.11
N LEU A 119 -2.60 -14.67 -8.88
CA LEU A 119 -1.99 -15.45 -7.81
C LEU A 119 -1.16 -16.59 -8.40
N ALA A 120 0.01 -16.85 -7.82
CA ALA A 120 0.85 -18.01 -8.15
C ALA A 120 0.86 -19.00 -6.98
N LYS A 121 0.53 -20.26 -7.29
CA LYS A 121 0.52 -21.38 -6.33
C LYS A 121 1.81 -22.18 -6.46
N ASN A 122 2.90 -21.75 -5.83
CA ASN A 122 4.02 -22.63 -5.49
C ASN A 122 5.10 -21.86 -4.75
N LEU A 123 5.24 -22.09 -3.44
CA LEU A 123 6.53 -21.85 -2.78
C LEU A 123 7.13 -23.12 -2.17
N THR A 124 6.35 -24.21 -2.04
CA THR A 124 6.85 -25.56 -1.75
C THR A 124 5.72 -26.56 -1.96
N ALA A 125 5.71 -27.29 -3.08
CA ALA A 125 4.98 -28.55 -3.18
C ALA A 125 5.98 -29.66 -3.52
N PRO A 126 6.33 -30.55 -2.57
CA PRO A 126 7.20 -31.67 -2.86
C PRO A 126 6.42 -32.68 -3.70
N GLY A 127 6.56 -32.64 -5.03
CA GLY A 127 5.96 -33.71 -5.84
C GLY A 127 5.78 -33.53 -7.34
N ILE A 128 6.19 -32.43 -7.98
CA ILE A 128 6.10 -32.32 -9.45
C ILE A 128 7.39 -31.71 -10.01
N GLY A 129 8.37 -32.57 -10.24
CA GLY A 129 9.00 -32.78 -11.55
C GLY A 129 9.76 -31.67 -12.27
N ASP A 130 9.73 -30.40 -11.87
CA ASP A 130 10.67 -29.37 -12.32
C ASP A 130 10.77 -28.31 -11.21
N GLN A 131 11.86 -28.39 -10.43
CA GLN A 131 12.14 -27.45 -9.36
C GLN A 131 12.61 -26.14 -9.98
N GLN A 132 11.68 -25.20 -10.23
CA GLN A 132 12.08 -23.81 -10.37
C GLN A 132 12.40 -23.28 -8.97
N THR A 133 13.68 -22.98 -8.75
CA THR A 133 14.19 -22.35 -7.54
C THR A 133 13.58 -20.95 -7.36
N PHE A 134 13.57 -20.47 -6.13
CA PHE A 134 13.13 -19.10 -5.81
C PHE A 134 13.86 -18.05 -6.67
N ASP A 135 15.15 -18.27 -6.92
CA ASP A 135 15.98 -17.39 -7.75
C ASP A 135 15.52 -17.39 -9.21
N GLU A 136 15.10 -18.54 -9.76
CA GLU A 136 14.59 -18.65 -11.13
C GLU A 136 13.23 -17.96 -11.27
N LEU A 137 12.34 -18.12 -10.29
CA LEU A 137 11.05 -17.42 -10.28
C LEU A 137 11.24 -15.90 -10.14
N PHE A 138 12.15 -15.46 -9.28
CA PHE A 138 12.45 -14.05 -9.10
C PHE A 138 13.08 -13.44 -10.37
N GLN A 139 14.00 -14.16 -11.03
CA GLN A 139 14.55 -13.75 -12.32
C GLN A 139 13.48 -13.66 -13.41
N MET A 140 12.53 -14.61 -13.46
CA MET A 140 11.43 -14.55 -14.42
C MET A 140 10.52 -13.33 -14.20
N VAL A 141 10.20 -12.99 -12.95
CA VAL A 141 9.42 -11.78 -12.62
C VAL A 141 10.18 -10.51 -12.97
N GLN A 142 11.49 -10.46 -12.70
CA GLN A 142 12.33 -9.33 -13.10
C GLN A 142 12.41 -9.18 -14.62
N ASP A 143 12.55 -10.28 -15.35
CA ASP A 143 12.61 -10.29 -16.81
C ASP A 143 11.27 -9.90 -17.45
N ASP A 144 10.15 -10.35 -16.90
CA ASP A 144 8.83 -9.93 -17.35
C ASP A 144 8.57 -8.45 -17.04
N GLY A 145 8.98 -7.96 -15.87
CA GLY A 145 8.96 -6.52 -15.54
C GLY A 145 9.82 -5.69 -16.51
N ARG A 146 11.01 -6.19 -16.86
CA ARG A 146 11.93 -5.54 -17.81
C ARG A 146 11.39 -5.57 -19.24
N ARG A 147 10.70 -6.65 -19.65
CA ARG A 147 10.01 -6.77 -20.94
C ARG A 147 8.77 -5.87 -21.03
N ALA A 148 8.04 -5.70 -19.93
CA ALA A 148 6.92 -4.76 -19.86
C ALA A 148 7.38 -3.31 -20.09
N LEU A 149 8.52 -2.92 -19.52
CA LEU A 149 9.15 -1.62 -19.74
C LEU A 149 9.63 -1.42 -21.19
N GLN A 150 10.18 -2.46 -21.83
CA GLN A 150 10.66 -2.39 -23.21
C GLN A 150 9.53 -2.38 -24.26
N ARG A 151 8.33 -2.85 -23.92
CA ARG A 151 7.17 -2.84 -24.82
C ARG A 151 6.40 -1.51 -24.84
N GLY A 152 6.85 -0.48 -24.13
CA GLY A 152 6.29 0.87 -24.22
C GLY A 152 4.80 0.92 -23.85
N GLY A 153 4.42 0.32 -22.73
CA GLY A 153 3.05 0.38 -22.21
C GLY A 153 2.82 1.64 -21.39
N TYR A 154 2.00 2.54 -21.95
CA TYR A 154 1.36 3.71 -21.33
C TYR A 154 0.61 3.38 -20.04
#